data_AF-A0A266LXH3-F1
#
_entry.id   AF-A0A266LXH3-F1
#
_cell.length_a   1.000
_cell.length_b   1.000
_cell.length_c   1.000
_cell.angle_alpha   90.00
_cell.angle_beta   90.00
_cell.angle_gamma   90.00
#
_symmetry.space_group_name_H-M   'P 1'
#
loop_
_entity.id
_entity.type
_entity.pdbx_description
1 polymer ?
#
loop_
_entity_poly.entity_id
_entity_poly.type
_entity_poly.pdbx_seq_one_letter_code
_entity_poly.pdbx_strand_id
1 'polypeptide(L)'
;MKHLIGPKRFVAGCALVCSLIAAATAVAASPADFVDEAHASGIAEIETSRMAISKTSSTDIESYAVEAIKDHTNANRDLKDLASRLGLQVSSDEQLLDKAKKLMLQVQEGDSFDAAYAANQVKTHEQAIKLYKEQAQNPESPELQAFAEKYLPKLEMHLLMAQKLVDAHHKS
;
A
#
# COMPACT_ATOMS: atom_id res chain seq x y z
N MET A 1 82.87 -28.39 3.61
CA MET A 1 82.86 -29.45 4.63
C MET A 1 81.77 -29.15 5.65
N LYS A 2 80.88 -30.13 5.88
CA LYS A 2 80.04 -30.38 7.06
C LYS A 2 78.68 -29.65 7.17
N HIS A 3 77.66 -30.50 7.16
CA HIS A 3 76.21 -30.31 7.39
C HIS A 3 75.86 -29.73 8.77
N LEU A 4 74.64 -29.21 8.93
CA LEU A 4 73.74 -29.56 10.05
C LEU A 4 72.27 -29.15 9.78
N ILE A 5 71.35 -29.83 10.48
CA ILE A 5 69.92 -30.05 10.21
C ILE A 5 69.00 -29.25 11.16
N GLY A 6 67.84 -28.78 10.67
CA GLY A 6 66.54 -28.69 11.39
C GLY A 6 66.05 -27.30 11.87
N PRO A 7 64.76 -27.11 12.24
CA PRO A 7 63.55 -27.94 12.09
C PRO A 7 62.37 -27.25 11.34
N LYS A 8 61.32 -28.04 11.12
CA LYS A 8 60.05 -27.74 10.43
C LYS A 8 59.27 -26.57 11.06
N ARG A 9 58.72 -25.67 10.23
CA ARG A 9 57.68 -24.71 10.63
C ARG A 9 56.35 -25.12 10.01
N PHE A 10 55.43 -25.59 10.86
CA PHE A 10 54.00 -25.60 10.54
C PHE A 10 53.51 -24.14 10.56
N VAL A 11 53.01 -23.65 9.44
CA VAL A 11 52.18 -22.43 9.42
C VAL A 11 50.75 -22.90 9.23
N ALA A 12 49.97 -22.80 10.30
CA ALA A 12 48.53 -22.95 10.28
C ALA A 12 47.95 -21.79 9.45
N GLY A 13 47.50 -22.08 8.23
CA GLY A 13 46.74 -21.13 7.42
C GLY A 13 45.33 -21.01 7.99
N CYS A 14 45.01 -19.85 8.55
CA CYS A 14 43.63 -19.45 8.85
C CYS A 14 42.81 -19.48 7.55
N ALA A 15 41.93 -20.47 7.41
CA ALA A 15 40.89 -20.45 6.41
C ALA A 15 39.89 -19.36 6.79
N LEU A 16 39.89 -18.28 6.02
CA LEU A 16 38.87 -17.23 6.06
C LEU A 16 37.53 -17.87 5.66
N VAL A 17 36.68 -18.15 6.64
CA VAL A 17 35.30 -18.59 6.37
C VAL A 17 34.54 -17.37 5.89
N CYS A 18 34.41 -17.20 4.57
CA CYS A 18 33.42 -16.30 3.98
C CYS A 18 32.03 -16.85 4.32
N SER A 19 31.43 -16.33 5.39
CA SER A 19 30.02 -16.54 5.68
C SER A 19 29.19 -15.89 4.57
N LEU A 20 28.64 -16.72 3.68
CA LEU A 20 27.56 -16.33 2.78
C LEU A 20 26.33 -16.03 3.65
N ILE A 21 26.11 -14.76 3.97
CA ILE A 21 24.81 -14.31 4.46
C ILE A 21 23.89 -14.36 3.25
N ALA A 22 23.10 -15.43 3.15
CA ALA A 22 21.95 -15.46 2.27
C ALA A 22 20.94 -14.46 2.82
N ALA A 23 20.97 -13.23 2.30
CA ALA A 23 19.88 -12.29 2.49
C ALA A 23 18.63 -12.94 1.88
N ALA A 24 17.65 -13.24 2.72
CA ALA A 24 16.33 -13.57 2.25
C ALA A 24 15.80 -12.36 1.49
N THR A 25 15.88 -12.39 0.16
CA THR A 25 15.25 -11.39 -0.69
C THR A 25 13.76 -11.56 -0.53
N ALA A 26 13.14 -10.77 0.35
CA ALA A 26 11.73 -10.46 0.22
C ALA A 26 11.55 -9.97 -1.22
N VAL A 27 10.78 -10.69 -2.03
CA VAL A 27 10.42 -10.23 -3.37
C VAL A 27 9.67 -8.92 -3.17
N ALA A 28 10.31 -7.80 -3.51
CA ALA A 28 9.63 -6.52 -3.55
C ALA A 28 8.48 -6.63 -4.55
N ALA A 29 7.31 -6.07 -4.21
CA ALA A 29 6.19 -6.01 -5.14
C ALA A 29 6.65 -5.32 -6.43
N SER A 30 6.21 -5.83 -7.58
CA SER A 30 6.60 -5.21 -8.85
C SER A 30 5.99 -3.80 -8.98
N PRO A 31 6.59 -2.91 -9.78
CA PRO A 31 6.02 -1.60 -10.07
C PRO A 31 4.57 -1.66 -10.58
N ALA A 32 4.26 -2.68 -11.39
CA ALA A 32 2.91 -2.90 -11.90
C ALA A 32 1.94 -3.35 -10.81
N ASP A 33 2.38 -4.21 -9.87
CA ASP A 33 1.53 -4.65 -8.76
C ASP A 33 1.14 -3.47 -7.86
N PHE A 34 2.08 -2.57 -7.54
CA PHE A 34 1.78 -1.36 -6.78
C PHE A 34 0.73 -0.51 -7.49
N VAL A 35 0.92 -0.25 -8.80
CA VAL A 35 -0.02 0.55 -9.58
C VAL A 35 -1.40 -0.09 -9.59
N ASP A 36 -1.49 -1.39 -9.86
CA ASP A 36 -2.77 -2.10 -9.94
C ASP A 36 -3.50 -2.18 -8.59
N GLU A 37 -2.79 -2.44 -7.50
CA GLU A 37 -3.37 -2.43 -6.14
C GLU A 37 -3.83 -1.03 -5.74
N ALA A 38 -2.99 0.00 -5.89
CA ALA A 38 -3.30 1.36 -5.50
C ALA A 38 -4.47 1.93 -6.33
N HIS A 39 -4.49 1.68 -7.64
CA HIS A 39 -5.54 2.15 -8.53
C HIS A 39 -6.88 1.47 -8.23
N ALA A 40 -6.89 0.13 -8.10
CA ALA A 40 -8.12 -0.60 -7.76
C ALA A 40 -8.66 -0.22 -6.38
N SER A 41 -7.78 -0.02 -5.39
CA SER A 41 -8.17 0.48 -4.07
C SER A 41 -8.79 1.88 -4.14
N GLY A 42 -8.20 2.79 -4.93
CA GLY A 42 -8.77 4.12 -5.14
C GLY A 42 -10.13 4.10 -5.84
N ILE A 43 -10.34 3.20 -6.82
CA ILE A 43 -11.65 3.01 -7.46
C ILE A 43 -12.67 2.51 -6.44
N ALA A 44 -12.32 1.49 -5.65
CA ALA A 44 -13.20 0.94 -4.63
C ALA A 44 -13.61 2.00 -3.60
N GLU A 45 -12.67 2.87 -3.23
CA GLU A 45 -12.91 3.97 -2.29
C GLU A 45 -13.90 4.99 -2.85
N ILE A 46 -13.71 5.42 -4.11
CA ILE A 46 -14.62 6.35 -4.77
C ILE A 46 -16.05 5.77 -4.84
N GLU A 47 -16.21 4.51 -5.24
CA GLU A 47 -17.53 3.89 -5.35
C GLU A 47 -18.18 3.63 -3.98
N THR A 48 -17.38 3.25 -2.97
CA THR A 48 -17.85 3.06 -1.60
C THR A 48 -18.29 4.39 -0.98
N SER A 49 -17.55 5.46 -1.23
CA SER A 49 -17.90 6.82 -0.78
C SER A 49 -19.11 7.40 -1.52
N ARG A 50 -19.30 7.11 -2.82
CA ARG A 50 -20.56 7.44 -3.53
C ARG A 50 -21.75 6.71 -2.95
N MET A 51 -21.58 5.42 -2.62
CA MET A 51 -22.60 4.64 -1.95
C MET A 51 -22.97 5.26 -0.60
N ALA A 52 -21.99 5.73 0.17
CA ALA A 52 -22.23 6.39 1.46
C ALA A 52 -23.09 7.64 1.32
N ILE A 53 -22.79 8.53 0.38
CA ILE A 53 -23.60 9.73 0.10
C ILE A 53 -25.07 9.37 -0.18
N SER A 54 -25.35 8.22 -0.80
CA SER A 54 -26.73 7.80 -1.11
C SER A 54 -27.46 7.08 0.03
N LYS A 55 -26.76 6.70 1.11
CA LYS A 55 -27.30 5.81 2.14
C LYS A 55 -27.27 6.40 3.55
N THR A 56 -26.28 7.23 3.83
CA THR A 56 -26.14 7.88 5.13
C THR A 56 -27.04 9.11 5.23
N SER A 57 -27.38 9.49 6.46
CA SER A 57 -27.90 10.82 6.78
C SER A 57 -26.93 11.60 7.67
N SER A 58 -25.72 11.06 7.89
CA SER A 58 -24.74 11.63 8.80
C SER A 58 -23.82 12.61 8.09
N THR A 59 -23.81 13.85 8.56
CA THR A 59 -23.04 14.94 7.93
C THR A 59 -21.52 14.71 7.97
N ASP A 60 -21.02 13.98 8.97
CA ASP A 60 -19.59 13.65 9.08
C ASP A 60 -19.15 12.58 8.06
N ILE A 61 -20.00 11.57 7.81
CA ILE A 61 -19.79 10.56 6.77
C ILE A 61 -19.90 11.19 5.38
N GLU A 62 -20.88 12.06 5.14
CA GLU A 62 -20.96 12.80 3.87
C GLU A 62 -19.70 13.65 3.64
N SER A 63 -19.24 14.37 4.67
CA SER A 63 -18.04 15.21 4.60
C SER A 63 -16.79 14.39 4.31
N TYR A 64 -16.65 13.23 4.97
CA TYR A 64 -15.58 12.28 4.68
C TYR A 64 -15.63 11.80 3.22
N ALA A 65 -16.80 11.32 2.78
CA ALA A 65 -16.97 10.73 1.46
C ALA A 65 -16.64 11.72 0.34
N VAL A 66 -17.00 13.00 0.50
CA VAL A 66 -16.67 14.05 -0.47
C VAL A 66 -15.16 14.29 -0.59
N GLU A 67 -14.44 14.37 0.54
CA GLU A 67 -12.98 14.56 0.52
C GLU A 67 -12.28 13.32 -0.04
N ALA A 68 -12.72 12.11 0.34
CA ALA A 68 -12.19 10.85 -0.17
C ALA A 68 -12.38 10.74 -1.70
N ILE A 69 -13.58 10.99 -2.22
CA ILE A 69 -13.85 10.96 -3.68
C ILE A 69 -12.89 11.89 -4.42
N LYS A 70 -12.75 13.14 -3.94
CA LYS A 70 -11.89 14.14 -4.58
C LYS A 70 -10.43 13.72 -4.60
N ASP A 71 -9.89 13.31 -3.45
CA ASP A 71 -8.46 13.01 -3.33
C ASP A 71 -8.09 11.70 -4.05
N HIS A 72 -8.91 10.65 -3.93
CA HIS A 72 -8.68 9.39 -4.64
C HIS A 72 -8.88 9.52 -6.16
N THR A 73 -9.81 10.36 -6.62
CA THR A 73 -9.94 10.65 -8.07
C THR A 73 -8.66 11.30 -8.61
N ASN A 74 -8.09 12.25 -7.87
CA ASN A 74 -6.83 12.88 -8.26
C ASN A 74 -5.66 11.89 -8.22
N ALA A 75 -5.56 11.06 -7.18
CA ALA A 75 -4.52 10.04 -7.06
C ALA A 75 -4.55 9.04 -8.21
N ASN A 76 -5.74 8.52 -8.56
CA ASN A 76 -5.90 7.55 -9.64
C ASN A 76 -5.54 8.15 -11.02
N ARG A 77 -5.94 9.40 -11.28
CA ARG A 77 -5.54 10.10 -12.51
C ARG A 77 -4.02 10.22 -12.58
N ASP A 78 -3.41 10.77 -11.55
CA ASP A 78 -1.95 11.00 -11.50
C ASP A 78 -1.17 9.68 -11.62
N LEU A 79 -1.69 8.59 -11.04
CA LEU A 79 -1.09 7.25 -11.11
C LEU A 79 -1.22 6.63 -12.51
N LYS A 80 -2.39 6.75 -13.16
CA LYS A 80 -2.61 6.29 -14.54
C LYS A 80 -1.68 7.01 -15.51
N ASP A 81 -1.53 8.33 -15.35
CA ASP A 81 -0.62 9.14 -16.16
C ASP A 81 0.85 8.74 -15.92
N LEU A 82 1.23 8.49 -14.67
CA LEU A 82 2.58 8.02 -14.33
C LEU A 82 2.87 6.64 -14.93
N ALA A 83 1.96 5.68 -14.77
CA ALA A 83 2.12 4.34 -15.34
C ALA A 83 2.28 4.37 -16.87
N SER A 84 1.49 5.21 -17.55
CA SER A 84 1.61 5.44 -18.99
C SER A 84 2.97 6.02 -19.37
N ARG A 85 3.47 7.05 -18.66
CA ARG A 85 4.79 7.64 -18.92
C ARG A 85 5.94 6.65 -18.72
N LEU A 86 5.80 5.76 -17.74
CA LEU A 86 6.79 4.73 -17.45
C LEU A 86 6.68 3.50 -18.38
N GLY A 87 5.65 3.44 -19.23
CA GLY A 87 5.42 2.30 -20.12
C GLY A 87 5.09 0.99 -19.38
N LEU A 88 4.58 1.08 -18.16
CA LEU A 88 4.25 -0.10 -17.34
C LEU A 88 3.09 -0.87 -17.96
N GLN A 89 3.23 -2.20 -18.00
CA GLN A 89 2.14 -3.10 -18.36
C GLN A 89 1.28 -3.31 -17.12
N VAL A 90 0.19 -2.55 -17.04
CA VAL A 90 -0.78 -2.58 -15.95
C VAL A 90 -2.05 -3.30 -16.37
N SER A 91 -2.87 -3.68 -15.39
CA SER A 91 -4.18 -4.29 -15.64
C SER A 91 -5.08 -3.39 -16.49
N SER A 92 -5.95 -4.00 -17.31
CA SER A 92 -6.97 -3.26 -18.07
C SER A 92 -7.97 -2.57 -17.13
N ASP A 93 -8.69 -1.57 -17.65
CA ASP A 93 -9.71 -0.87 -16.88
C ASP A 93 -10.78 -1.88 -16.36
N GLU A 94 -11.14 -2.92 -17.12
CA GLU A 94 -12.07 -3.97 -16.69
C GLU A 94 -11.50 -4.81 -15.53
N GLN A 95 -10.22 -5.19 -15.62
CA GLN A 95 -9.54 -5.97 -14.57
C GLN A 95 -9.43 -5.17 -13.27
N LEU A 96 -9.11 -3.88 -13.37
CA LEU A 96 -9.07 -2.96 -12.22
C LEU A 96 -10.45 -2.79 -11.59
N LEU A 97 -11.51 -2.67 -12.40
CA LEU A 97 -12.89 -2.62 -11.91
C LEU A 97 -13.29 -3.91 -11.17
N ASP A 98 -12.94 -5.07 -11.71
CA ASP A 98 -13.24 -6.36 -11.05
C ASP A 98 -12.45 -6.55 -9.76
N LYS A 99 -11.23 -6.02 -9.68
CA LYS A 99 -10.45 -5.98 -8.44
C LYS A 99 -11.07 -5.01 -7.44
N ALA A 100 -11.46 -3.81 -7.88
CA ALA A 100 -12.11 -2.81 -7.04
C ALA A 100 -13.40 -3.32 -6.41
N LYS A 101 -14.27 -4.01 -7.16
CA LYS A 101 -15.51 -4.63 -6.64
C LYS A 101 -15.27 -5.56 -5.45
N LYS A 102 -14.12 -6.23 -5.39
CA LYS A 102 -13.76 -7.13 -4.28
C LYS A 102 -13.32 -6.38 -3.03
N LEU A 103 -12.85 -5.14 -3.18
CA LEU A 103 -12.39 -4.26 -2.11
C LEU A 103 -13.51 -3.38 -1.55
N MET A 104 -14.59 -3.17 -2.31
CA MET A 104 -15.74 -2.37 -1.90
C MET A 104 -16.39 -2.88 -0.60
N LEU A 105 -17.00 -1.95 0.14
CA LEU A 105 -17.74 -2.23 1.36
C LEU A 105 -18.79 -3.33 1.15
N GLN A 106 -18.75 -4.33 2.04
CA GLN A 106 -19.80 -5.32 2.19
C GLN A 106 -20.45 -5.14 3.57
N VAL A 107 -21.72 -4.74 3.58
CA VAL A 107 -22.49 -4.56 4.80
C VAL A 107 -23.09 -5.91 5.19
N GLN A 108 -22.79 -6.39 6.39
CA GLN A 108 -23.37 -7.63 6.91
C GLN A 108 -24.82 -7.40 7.34
N GLU A 109 -25.64 -8.45 7.31
CA GLU A 109 -27.02 -8.36 7.79
C GLU A 109 -27.05 -7.95 9.26
N GLY A 110 -27.81 -6.89 9.57
CA GLY A 110 -27.99 -6.38 10.94
C GLY A 110 -27.03 -5.25 11.35
N ASP A 111 -26.02 -4.94 10.54
CA ASP A 111 -25.10 -3.83 10.80
C ASP A 111 -25.71 -2.48 10.41
N SER A 112 -25.32 -1.42 11.14
CA SER A 112 -25.55 -0.04 10.67
C SER A 112 -24.66 0.20 9.46
N PHE A 113 -25.24 0.76 8.39
CA PHE A 113 -24.47 1.17 7.22
C PHE A 113 -23.30 2.08 7.60
N ASP A 114 -23.58 3.09 8.43
CA ASP A 114 -22.60 4.09 8.86
C ASP A 114 -21.44 3.48 9.65
N ALA A 115 -21.74 2.54 10.55
CA ALA A 115 -20.72 1.83 11.32
C ALA A 115 -19.88 0.90 10.43
N ALA A 116 -20.53 0.17 9.50
CA ALA A 116 -19.86 -0.71 8.56
C ALA A 116 -18.96 0.08 7.60
N TYR A 117 -19.42 1.24 7.13
CA TYR A 117 -18.65 2.16 6.31
C TYR A 117 -17.41 2.66 7.07
N ALA A 118 -17.58 3.23 8.27
CA ALA A 118 -16.47 3.75 9.07
C ALA A 118 -15.40 2.67 9.34
N ALA A 119 -15.81 1.45 9.72
CA ALA A 119 -14.90 0.34 9.95
C ALA A 119 -14.17 -0.12 8.68
N ASN A 120 -14.87 -0.14 7.54
CA ASN A 120 -14.27 -0.46 6.24
C ASN A 120 -13.21 0.59 5.86
N GLN A 121 -13.52 1.87 6.05
CA GLN A 121 -12.62 2.98 5.73
C GLN A 121 -11.31 2.94 6.54
N VAL A 122 -11.38 2.62 7.83
CA VAL A 122 -10.17 2.40 8.65
C VAL A 122 -9.32 1.26 8.06
N LYS A 123 -9.94 0.10 7.82
CA LYS A 123 -9.25 -1.10 7.32
C LYS A 123 -8.59 -0.85 5.96
N THR A 124 -9.30 -0.26 5.01
CA THR A 124 -8.78 -0.03 3.65
C THR A 124 -7.65 0.99 3.65
N HIS A 125 -7.74 2.04 4.49
CA HIS A 125 -6.68 3.04 4.62
C HIS A 125 -5.43 2.50 5.31
N GLU A 126 -5.55 1.65 6.35
CA GLU A 126 -4.39 0.98 6.94
C GLU A 126 -3.63 0.12 5.92
N GLN A 127 -4.38 -0.62 5.08
CA GLN A 127 -3.80 -1.43 4.00
C GLN A 127 -3.13 -0.56 2.93
N ALA A 128 -3.78 0.52 2.50
CA ALA A 128 -3.23 1.46 1.53
C ALA A 128 -1.95 2.15 2.07
N ILE A 129 -1.94 2.59 3.34
CA ILE A 129 -0.77 3.20 3.97
C ILE A 129 0.42 2.22 3.99
N LYS A 130 0.18 0.94 4.29
CA LYS A 130 1.21 -0.09 4.24
C LYS A 130 1.78 -0.23 2.82
N LEU A 131 0.91 -0.35 1.81
CA LEU A 131 1.30 -0.43 0.40
C LEU A 131 2.14 0.79 -0.04
N TYR A 132 1.71 2.00 0.31
CA TYR A 132 2.41 3.23 -0.05
C TYR A 132 3.74 3.37 0.71
N LYS A 133 3.83 2.97 1.97
CA LYS A 133 5.10 2.95 2.72
C LYS A 133 6.10 1.97 2.11
N GLU A 134 5.65 0.80 1.70
CA GLU A 134 6.50 -0.18 0.99
C GLU A 134 7.01 0.38 -0.34
N GLN A 135 6.14 1.00 -1.13
CA GLN A 135 6.55 1.62 -2.40
C GLN A 135 7.48 2.83 -2.22
N ALA A 136 7.24 3.65 -1.19
CA ALA A 136 8.11 4.79 -0.85
C ALA A 136 9.52 4.35 -0.40
N GLN A 137 9.69 3.08 -0.03
CA GLN A 137 10.98 2.51 0.35
C GLN A 137 11.66 1.74 -0.79
N ASN A 138 11.03 1.61 -1.95
CA ASN A 138 11.58 0.86 -3.08
C ASN A 138 12.48 1.75 -3.96
N PRO A 139 13.82 1.61 -3.90
CA PRO A 139 14.73 2.45 -4.67
C PRO A 139 14.74 2.12 -6.17
N GLU A 140 14.16 0.98 -6.58
CA GLU A 140 14.13 0.53 -7.97
C GLU A 140 13.05 1.23 -8.81
N SER A 141 12.25 2.12 -8.20
CA SER A 141 11.21 2.89 -8.91
C SER A 141 11.09 4.32 -8.36
N PRO A 142 12.06 5.20 -8.64
CA PRO A 142 12.12 6.56 -8.07
C PRO A 142 10.86 7.39 -8.30
N GLU A 143 10.23 7.29 -9.47
CA GLU A 143 9.02 8.04 -9.78
C GLU A 143 7.79 7.50 -9.03
N LEU A 144 7.72 6.18 -8.81
CA LEU A 144 6.66 5.57 -7.97
C LEU A 144 6.90 5.83 -6.49
N GLN A 145 8.16 5.88 -6.04
CA GLN A 145 8.53 6.34 -4.71
C GLN A 145 8.02 7.77 -4.47
N ALA A 146 8.34 8.69 -5.39
CA ALA A 146 7.88 10.08 -5.29
C ALA A 146 6.34 10.20 -5.32
N PHE A 147 5.67 9.38 -6.12
CA PHE A 147 4.21 9.29 -6.10
C PHE A 147 3.69 8.83 -4.73
N ALA A 148 4.27 7.76 -4.17
CA ALA A 148 3.85 7.22 -2.90
C ALA A 148 4.05 8.24 -1.76
N GLU A 149 5.22 8.89 -1.72
CA GLU A 149 5.53 9.97 -0.76
C GLU A 149 4.56 11.15 -0.87
N LYS A 150 4.19 11.54 -2.10
CA LYS A 150 3.25 12.65 -2.35
C LYS A 150 1.86 12.40 -1.73
N TYR A 151 1.36 11.16 -1.80
CA TYR A 151 -0.02 10.83 -1.39
C TYR A 151 -0.13 10.21 -0.01
N LEU A 152 0.97 9.72 0.57
CA LEU A 152 0.96 9.13 1.91
C LEU A 152 0.35 10.04 2.99
N PRO A 153 0.65 11.37 3.05
CA PRO A 153 0.04 12.24 4.05
C PRO A 153 -1.48 12.35 3.92
N LYS A 154 -2.04 12.22 2.70
CA LYS A 154 -3.49 12.23 2.48
C LYS A 154 -4.14 10.95 2.96
N LEU A 155 -3.53 9.79 2.69
CA LEU A 155 -4.00 8.52 3.21
C LEU A 155 -3.98 8.49 4.76
N GLU A 156 -2.93 9.03 5.38
CA GLU A 156 -2.83 9.15 6.84
C GLU A 156 -3.89 10.11 7.41
N MET A 157 -4.16 11.22 6.73
CA MET A 157 -5.26 12.12 7.09
C MET A 157 -6.62 11.43 7.01
N HIS A 158 -6.91 10.70 5.92
CA HIS A 158 -8.16 9.97 5.76
C HIS A 158 -8.31 8.86 6.80
N LEU A 159 -7.24 8.14 7.16
CA LEU A 159 -7.28 7.18 8.27
C LEU A 159 -7.70 7.84 9.58
N LEU A 160 -7.11 8.99 9.92
CA LEU A 160 -7.48 9.73 11.14
C LEU A 160 -8.94 10.20 11.11
N MET A 161 -9.46 10.60 9.95
CA MET A 161 -10.87 10.95 9.80
C MET A 161 -11.77 9.72 9.97
N ALA A 162 -11.41 8.59 9.35
CA ALA A 162 -12.16 7.33 9.46
C ALA A 162 -12.21 6.83 10.91
N GLN A 163 -11.12 6.94 11.66
CA GLN A 163 -11.11 6.58 13.08
C GLN A 163 -12.11 7.40 13.89
N LYS A 164 -12.23 8.70 13.61
CA LYS A 164 -13.24 9.57 14.26
C LYS A 164 -14.67 9.17 13.90
N LEU A 165 -14.90 8.71 12.66
CA LEU A 165 -16.20 8.17 12.28
C LEU A 165 -16.50 6.90 13.08
N VAL A 166 -15.52 6.01 13.26
CA VAL A 166 -15.70 4.83 14.10
C VAL A 166 -16.08 5.24 15.53
N ASP A 167 -15.39 6.21 16.13
CA ASP A 167 -15.70 6.69 17.48
C ASP A 167 -17.11 7.30 17.59
N ALA A 168 -17.59 7.98 16.54
CA ALA A 168 -18.91 8.61 16.50
C ALA A 168 -20.06 7.62 16.21
N HIS A 169 -19.76 6.52 15.49
CA HIS A 169 -20.77 5.59 14.95
C HIS A 169 -20.67 4.16 15.51
N HIS A 170 -19.75 3.88 16.44
CA HIS A 170 -19.74 2.62 17.17
C HIS A 170 -20.96 2.54 18.10
N LYS A 171 -21.71 1.43 18.03
CA LYS A 171 -22.74 1.13 19.02
C LYS A 171 -22.07 1.02 20.40
N SER A 172 -22.50 1.84 21.36
CA SER A 172 -22.37 1.55 22.79
C SER A 172 -23.13 0.27 23.15
#